data_AF-A0A059ABC6-F1
#
_entry.id   AF-A0A059ABC6-F1
#
_cell.length_a   1.000
_cell.length_b   1.000
_cell.length_c   1.000
_cell.angle_alpha   90.00
_cell.angle_beta   90.00
_cell.angle_gamma   90.00
#
_symmetry.space_group_name_H-M   'P 1'
#
loop_
_entity.id
_entity.type
_entity.pdbx_description
1 polymer ?
#
loop_
_entity_poly.entity_id
_entity_poly.type
_entity_poly.pdbx_seq_one_letter_code
_entity_poly.pdbx_strand_id
1 'polypeptide(L)'
;LGDSGSSIQDLGHHAGYYPLPHSHAARMFYFFFESRNSANDPVVIWFTGGPGCSGSLALFYENGPFHIANNLSLVWNDYGWDQ
;
A
#
# COMPACT_ATOMS: atom_id res chain seq x y z
N LEU A 1 -9.22 -4.68 17.11
CA LEU A 1 -9.57 -4.98 15.70
C LEU A 1 -10.25 -3.73 15.15
N GLY A 2 -9.44 -2.79 14.64
CA GLY A 2 -9.81 -1.62 13.84
C GLY A 2 -10.76 -0.62 14.51
N ASP A 3 -10.25 0.54 14.92
CA ASP A 3 -11.09 1.67 15.33
C ASP A 3 -11.99 2.11 14.16
N SER A 4 -13.28 2.24 14.44
CA SER A 4 -14.36 2.50 13.48
C SER A 4 -14.47 3.97 13.04
N GLY A 5 -13.48 4.80 13.39
CA GLY A 5 -13.53 6.26 13.25
C GLY A 5 -12.90 6.85 11.99
N SER A 6 -12.10 6.10 11.21
CA SER A 6 -11.44 6.61 10.01
C SER A 6 -12.35 6.58 8.78
N SER A 7 -12.50 7.72 8.11
CA SER A 7 -13.34 7.85 6.91
C SER A 7 -12.63 7.33 5.66
N ILE A 8 -13.37 7.02 4.59
CA ILE A 8 -12.77 6.61 3.31
C ILE A 8 -11.88 7.72 2.73
N GLN A 9 -12.15 8.98 3.06
CA GLN A 9 -11.32 10.11 2.64
C GLN A 9 -9.95 10.13 3.35
N ASP A 10 -9.86 9.59 4.56
CA ASP A 10 -8.60 9.50 5.33
C ASP A 10 -7.71 8.34 4.86
N LEU A 11 -8.20 7.48 3.97
CA LEU A 11 -7.49 6.33 3.46
C LEU A 11 -6.44 6.67 2.39
N GLY A 12 -6.10 7.96 2.17
CA GLY A 12 -5.25 8.49 1.10
C GLY A 12 -4.59 7.44 0.21
N HIS A 13 -5.33 6.91 -0.78
CA HIS A 13 -4.91 5.73 -1.56
C HIS A 13 -4.92 6.05 -3.05
N HIS A 14 -3.72 6.03 -3.64
CA HIS A 14 -3.55 6.12 -5.08
C HIS A 14 -3.05 4.78 -5.62
N ALA A 15 -3.63 4.32 -6.72
CA ALA A 15 -3.15 3.15 -7.43
C ALA A 15 -3.19 3.42 -8.92
N GLY A 16 -2.24 2.86 -9.65
CA GLY A 16 -2.17 3.12 -11.08
C GLY A 16 -0.98 2.44 -11.76
N TYR A 17 -0.85 2.77 -13.04
CA TYR A 17 0.23 2.27 -13.88
C TYR A 17 1.12 3.42 -14.30
N TYR A 18 2.43 3.27 -14.07
CA TYR A 18 3.45 4.16 -14.57
C TYR A 18 4.10 3.58 -15.83
N PRO A 19 4.05 4.25 -17.00
CA PRO A 19 4.71 3.78 -18.20
C PRO A 19 6.23 3.93 -18.09
N LEU A 20 6.98 2.89 -18.45
CA LEU A 20 8.44 2.93 -18.37
C LEU A 20 9.01 3.63 -19.63
N PRO A 21 9.79 4.73 -19.49
CA PRO A 21 10.22 5.56 -20.63
C PRO A 21 11.00 4.83 -21.73
N HIS A 22 11.70 3.75 -21.38
CA HIS A 22 12.56 2.98 -22.29
C HIS A 22 12.03 1.56 -22.53
N SER A 23 10.71 1.40 -22.57
CA SER A 23 10.05 0.13 -22.91
C SER A 23 9.00 0.32 -24.00
N HIS A 24 8.80 -0.69 -24.84
CA HIS A 24 7.76 -0.68 -25.87
C HIS A 24 6.34 -0.58 -25.30
N ALA A 25 6.07 -1.31 -24.22
CA ALA A 25 4.73 -1.39 -23.64
C ALA A 25 4.72 -1.68 -22.13
N ALA A 26 5.88 -1.76 -21.46
CA ALA A 26 5.91 -2.10 -20.05
C ALA A 26 5.35 -0.96 -19.19
N ARG A 27 4.57 -1.36 -18.20
CA ARG A 27 3.94 -0.48 -17.21
C ARG A 27 4.15 -1.08 -15.83
N MET A 28 4.64 -0.27 -14.90
CA MET A 28 4.78 -0.67 -13.51
C MET A 28 3.52 -0.28 -12.76
N PHE A 29 2.86 -1.26 -12.13
CA PHE A 29 1.73 -0.99 -11.25
C PHE A 29 2.25 -0.54 -9.88
N TYR A 30 1.56 0.42 -9.24
CA TYR A 30 1.89 0.88 -7.89
C TYR A 30 0.63 1.01 -7.04
N PHE A 31 0.84 0.84 -5.72
CA PHE A 31 -0.03 1.35 -4.67
C PHE A 31 0.73 2.42 -3.89
N PHE A 32 0.06 3.49 -3.51
CA PHE A 32 0.59 4.57 -2.69
C PHE A 32 -0.42 4.92 -1.60
N PHE A 33 0.08 5.03 -0.37
CA PHE A 33 -0.68 5.40 0.81
C PHE A 33 -0.01 6.60 1.46
N GLU A 34 -0.80 7.61 1.82
CA GLU A 34 -0.31 8.75 2.60
C GLU A 34 -0.07 8.36 4.06
N SER A 35 0.78 9.11 4.76
CA SER A 35 0.99 8.93 6.20
C SER A 35 -0.30 9.23 6.97
N ARG A 36 -0.63 8.38 7.94
CA ARG A 36 -1.73 8.55 8.89
C ARG A 36 -1.45 9.66 9.91
N ASN A 37 -0.18 9.98 10.16
CA ASN A 37 0.20 10.97 11.18
C ASN A 37 0.41 12.38 10.60
N SER A 38 1.18 12.52 9.51
CA SER A 38 1.60 13.83 9.02
C SER A 38 1.94 13.82 7.54
N ALA A 39 1.41 14.81 6.80
CA ALA A 39 1.76 15.04 5.40
C ALA A 39 3.23 15.46 5.16
N ASN A 40 3.99 15.75 6.22
CA ASN A 40 5.42 16.07 6.14
C ASN A 40 6.33 14.84 6.31
N ASP A 41 5.77 13.66 6.55
CA ASP A 41 6.53 12.44 6.74
C ASP A 41 7.19 11.99 5.42
N PRO A 42 8.32 11.26 5.49
CA PRO A 42 9.05 10.86 4.30
C PRO A 42 8.29 9.84 3.46
N VAL A 43 8.55 9.85 2.14
CA VAL A 43 8.05 8.81 1.23
C VAL A 43 8.97 7.59 1.30
N VAL A 44 8.38 6.42 1.58
CA VAL A 44 9.07 5.13 1.54
C VAL A 44 8.62 4.34 0.31
N ILE A 45 9.57 3.87 -0.49
CA ILE A 45 9.30 2.94 -1.60
C ILE A 45 9.70 1.54 -1.15
N TRP A 46 8.79 0.59 -1.28
CA TRP A 46 9.01 -0.79 -0.87
C TRP A 46 8.92 -1.76 -2.05
N PHE A 47 9.83 -2.74 -2.07
CA PHE A 47 9.88 -3.80 -3.07
C PHE A 47 9.97 -5.16 -2.38
N THR A 48 9.11 -6.08 -2.78
CA THR A 48 9.24 -7.49 -2.39
C THR A 48 10.34 -8.16 -3.21
N GLY A 49 11.03 -9.12 -2.59
CA GLY A 49 12.06 -9.93 -3.24
C GLY A 49 11.49 -11.02 -4.17
N GLY A 50 12.24 -12.11 -4.33
CA GLY A 50 11.90 -13.21 -5.22
C GLY A 50 13.08 -13.58 -6.11
N PRO A 51 12.92 -13.59 -7.45
CA PRO A 51 12.26 -12.57 -8.27
C PRO A 51 10.82 -12.91 -8.71
N GLY A 52 10.05 -11.88 -9.10
CA GLY A 52 8.72 -12.04 -9.73
C GLY A 52 7.52 -12.04 -8.78
N CYS A 53 7.73 -12.01 -7.46
CA CYS A 53 6.65 -11.83 -6.49
C CYS A 53 6.07 -10.41 -6.59
N SER A 54 4.75 -10.30 -6.42
CA SER A 54 4.07 -9.01 -6.40
C SER A 54 4.36 -8.25 -5.10
N GLY A 55 4.64 -6.93 -5.22
CA GLY A 55 4.75 -6.03 -4.07
C GLY A 55 3.48 -5.97 -3.21
N SER A 56 2.32 -6.36 -3.77
CA SER A 56 1.08 -6.47 -3.02
C SER A 56 1.13 -7.51 -1.89
N LEU A 57 2.09 -8.43 -1.91
CA LEU A 57 2.29 -9.37 -0.80
C LEU A 57 2.69 -8.61 0.47
N ALA A 58 3.72 -7.76 0.40
CA ALA A 58 4.14 -6.96 1.53
C ALA A 58 3.06 -5.95 1.95
N LEU A 59 2.28 -5.44 0.99
CA LEU A 59 1.16 -4.54 1.26
C LEU A 59 0.12 -5.17 2.21
N PHE A 60 -0.23 -6.44 2.03
CA PHE A 60 -1.33 -7.07 2.78
C PHE A 60 -0.88 -7.99 3.91
N TYR A 61 0.35 -8.48 3.86
CA TYR A 61 0.86 -9.51 4.78
C TYR A 61 2.11 -9.08 5.57
N GLU A 62 2.70 -7.92 5.28
CA GLU A 62 3.87 -7.42 6.00
C GLU A 62 3.61 -6.03 6.57
N ASN A 63 4.07 -4.98 5.88
CA ASN A 63 4.21 -3.63 6.44
C ASN A 63 3.19 -2.60 5.91
N GLY A 64 2.22 -3.02 5.10
CA GLY A 64 1.20 -2.11 4.58
C GLY A 64 0.09 -1.77 5.58
N PRO A 65 -0.82 -0.85 5.21
CA PRO A 65 -1.87 -0.32 6.08
C PRO A 65 -2.98 -1.31 6.42
N PHE A 66 -3.13 -2.40 5.67
CA PHE A 66 -4.24 -3.34 5.83
C PHE A 66 -3.79 -4.80 5.82
N HIS A 67 -4.56 -5.62 6.53
CA HIS A 67 -4.60 -7.07 6.40
C HIS A 67 -5.87 -7.50 5.69
N ILE A 68 -5.80 -8.64 4.99
CA ILE A 68 -6.97 -9.30 4.42
C ILE A 68 -7.49 -10.31 5.44
N ALA A 69 -8.71 -10.10 5.93
CA ALA A 69 -9.37 -11.04 6.84
C ALA A 69 -9.95 -12.25 6.09
N ASN A 70 -10.36 -13.29 6.83
CA ASN A 70 -10.89 -14.54 6.26
C ASN A 70 -12.16 -14.34 5.40
N ASN A 71 -12.92 -13.29 5.66
CA ASN A 71 -14.10 -12.89 4.89
C ASN A 71 -13.76 -11.96 3.70
N LEU A 72 -12.47 -11.81 3.38
CA LEU A 72 -11.92 -10.94 2.34
C LEU A 72 -12.11 -9.43 2.58
N SER A 73 -12.51 -9.00 3.78
CA SER A 73 -12.51 -7.58 4.13
C SER A 73 -11.11 -7.09 4.47
N LEU A 74 -10.87 -5.81 4.22
CA LEU A 74 -9.67 -5.12 4.72
C LEU A 74 -9.84 -4.78 6.20
N VAL A 75 -8.80 -5.03 6.98
CA VAL A 75 -8.71 -4.67 8.40
C VAL A 75 -7.45 -3.86 8.60
N TRP A 76 -7.52 -2.78 9.36
CA TRP A 76 -6.35 -1.95 9.66
C TRP A 76 -5.20 -2.75 10.28
N ASN A 77 -3.99 -2.44 9.80
CA ASN A 77 -2.74 -2.87 10.42
C ASN A 77 -2.29 -1.80 11.41
N ASP A 78 -2.43 -2.11 12.70
CA ASP A 78 -2.00 -1.27 13.82
C ASP A 78 -0.46 -1.11 13.87
N TYR A 79 0.29 -1.82 13.03
CA TYR A 79 1.76 -1.73 12.88
C TYR A 79 2.20 -1.46 11.44
N GLY A 80 1.30 -0.97 10.58
CA GLY A 80 1.62 -0.54 9.22
C GLY A 80 2.64 0.61 9.24
N TRP A 81 3.53 0.65 8.25
CA TRP A 81 4.59 1.66 8.13
C TRP A 81 4.10 3.03 7.66
N ASP A 82 2.82 3.14 7.31
CA ASP A 82 2.13 4.38 7.02
C ASP A 82 1.71 5.15 8.28
N GLN A 83 2.10 4.69 9.47
CA GLN A 83 1.96 5.45 10.73
C GLN A 83 3.09 6.43 10.89
#